data_AF-A0AAW3ZRF4-F1
#
_entry.id   AF-A0AAW3ZRF4-F1
#
_cell.length_a   1.000
_cell.length_b   1.000
_cell.length_c   1.000
_cell.angle_alpha   90.00
_cell.angle_beta   90.00
_cell.angle_gamma   90.00
#
_symmetry.space_group_name_H-M   'P 1'
#
loop_
_entity.id
_entity.type
_entity.pdbx_description
1 polymer ?
#
loop_
_entity_poly.entity_id
_entity_poly.type
_entity_poly.pdbx_seq_one_letter_code
_entity_poly.pdbx_strand_id
1 'polypeptide(L)'
;MLTLASSSQTRAKILTENGIKFKQISFDFNENDVSDQCEPHIYVQNVVKSKKEQFLKLYPDVKNVIFADSCVACDGKILGKAKNKQDAINMLNLQSGNIASVFTAMIFLAEDFEFINVSETAYKFANFKEEDIKEYIKNGEYKDKAGAMMVEGFNKKYIIKQIGNTSTARGLNVELLKAYL
;
A
#
# COMPACT_ATOMS: atom_id res chain seq x y z
N MET A 1 22.47 -10.24 -2.79
CA MET A 1 21.33 -10.50 -1.88
C MET A 1 20.47 -9.26 -1.83
N LEU A 2 19.15 -9.38 -1.99
CA LEU A 2 18.22 -8.26 -2.03
C LEU A 2 18.04 -7.62 -0.65
N THR A 3 17.86 -6.31 -0.57
CA THR A 3 17.55 -5.57 0.65
C THR A 3 16.14 -5.00 0.57
N LEU A 4 15.25 -5.36 1.50
CA LEU A 4 13.95 -4.71 1.67
C LEU A 4 14.10 -3.57 2.69
N ALA A 5 14.09 -2.32 2.21
CA ALA A 5 14.13 -1.13 3.04
C ALA A 5 12.72 -0.76 3.54
N SER A 6 12.16 -1.61 4.41
CA SER A 6 10.81 -1.44 4.95
C SER A 6 10.65 -2.20 6.27
N SER A 7 9.87 -1.66 7.20
CA SER A 7 9.38 -2.36 8.40
C SER A 7 8.16 -3.26 8.13
N SER A 8 7.57 -3.19 6.93
CA SER A 8 6.34 -3.90 6.61
C SER A 8 6.51 -5.42 6.61
N GLN A 9 5.85 -6.08 7.57
CA GLN A 9 5.75 -7.54 7.63
C GLN A 9 5.02 -8.10 6.42
N THR A 10 4.03 -7.38 5.88
CA THR A 10 3.29 -7.81 4.68
C THR A 10 4.20 -7.88 3.47
N ARG A 11 5.05 -6.86 3.23
CA ARG A 11 6.00 -6.86 2.10
C ARG A 11 7.07 -7.94 2.25
N ALA A 12 7.58 -8.14 3.46
CA ALA A 12 8.50 -9.23 3.77
C ALA A 12 7.85 -10.60 3.46
N LYS A 13 6.59 -10.80 3.87
CA LYS A 13 5.84 -12.02 3.59
C LYS A 13 5.65 -12.25 2.09
N ILE A 14 5.33 -11.21 1.31
CA ILE A 14 5.20 -11.30 -0.16
C ILE A 14 6.51 -11.84 -0.78
N LEU A 15 7.67 -11.31 -0.39
CA LEU A 15 8.96 -11.78 -0.91
C LEU A 15 9.22 -13.25 -0.53
N THR A 16 8.99 -13.62 0.73
CA THR A 16 9.17 -14.99 1.23
C THR A 16 8.25 -15.99 0.54
N GLU A 17 6.96 -15.69 0.42
CA GLU A 17 5.96 -16.52 -0.28
C GLU A 17 6.33 -16.76 -1.75
N ASN A 18 7.15 -15.86 -2.33
CA ASN A 18 7.60 -15.92 -3.70
C ASN A 18 9.03 -16.47 -3.87
N GLY A 19 9.65 -17.01 -2.81
CA GLY A 19 10.98 -17.63 -2.85
C GLY A 19 12.13 -16.65 -3.01
N ILE A 20 11.90 -15.35 -2.83
CA ILE A 20 12.93 -14.32 -3.01
C ILE A 20 13.72 -14.18 -1.70
N LYS A 21 15.04 -14.38 -1.75
CA LYS A 21 15.93 -14.21 -0.59
C LYS A 21 16.27 -12.74 -0.39
N PHE A 22 16.00 -12.21 0.80
CA PHE A 22 16.26 -10.82 1.14
C PHE A 22 16.73 -10.65 2.59
N LYS A 23 17.35 -9.50 2.86
CA LYS A 23 17.54 -8.94 4.21
C LYS A 23 16.55 -7.79 4.38
N GLN A 24 15.87 -7.74 5.51
CA GLN A 24 15.01 -6.61 5.86
C GLN A 24 15.80 -5.58 6.68
N ILE A 25 15.68 -4.30 6.31
CA ILE A 25 16.21 -3.18 7.10
C ILE A 25 15.05 -2.23 7.37
N SER A 26 14.72 -2.07 8.65
CA SER A 26 13.77 -1.06 9.11
C SER A 26 14.51 0.24 9.38
N PHE A 27 13.90 1.37 9.04
CA PHE A 27 14.37 2.69 9.43
C PHE A 27 13.17 3.60 9.68
N ASP A 28 13.38 4.63 10.48
CA ASP A 28 12.36 5.63 10.77
C ASP A 28 12.29 6.63 9.62
N PHE A 29 11.27 6.46 8.77
CA PHE A 29 10.99 7.33 7.64
C PHE A 29 10.15 8.52 8.09
N ASN A 30 10.60 9.73 7.76
CA ASN A 30 9.84 10.96 8.01
C ASN A 30 8.96 11.31 6.80
N GLU A 31 7.64 11.15 6.95
CA GLU A 31 6.64 11.43 5.91
C GLU A 31 6.27 12.91 5.79
N ASN A 32 6.67 13.76 6.74
CA ASN A 32 6.18 15.15 6.84
C ASN A 32 6.53 16.03 5.63
N ASP A 33 7.54 15.66 4.85
CA ASP A 33 7.99 16.43 3.68
C ASP A 33 7.21 16.07 2.40
N VAL A 34 6.21 15.18 2.47
CA VAL A 34 5.46 14.72 1.30
C VAL A 34 4.00 15.16 1.38
N SER A 35 3.61 16.09 0.51
CA SER A 35 2.22 16.56 0.40
C SER A 35 1.28 15.48 -0.12
N ASP A 36 0.13 15.32 0.53
CA ASP A 36 -0.99 14.48 0.08
C ASP A 36 -1.96 15.23 -0.85
N GLN A 37 -1.69 16.51 -1.16
CA GLN A 37 -2.49 17.33 -2.07
C GLN A 37 -2.10 17.11 -3.53
N CYS A 38 -2.16 15.87 -3.99
CA CYS A 38 -1.92 15.50 -5.38
C CYS A 38 -2.66 14.20 -5.73
N GLU A 39 -2.60 13.79 -7.01
CA GLU A 39 -3.19 12.53 -7.44
C GLU A 39 -2.58 11.33 -6.67
N PRO A 40 -3.37 10.30 -6.31
CA PRO A 40 -2.89 9.18 -5.50
C PRO A 40 -1.62 8.49 -6.03
N HIS A 41 -1.51 8.34 -7.35
CA HIS A 41 -0.33 7.73 -7.98
C HIS A 41 0.92 8.61 -7.88
N ILE A 42 0.76 9.94 -7.90
CA ILE A 42 1.85 10.91 -7.69
C ILE A 42 2.28 10.88 -6.23
N TYR A 43 1.31 10.84 -5.30
CA TYR A 43 1.58 10.78 -3.87
C TYR A 43 2.49 9.60 -3.52
N VAL A 44 2.09 8.36 -3.85
CA VAL A 44 2.89 7.17 -3.51
C VAL A 44 4.26 7.19 -4.18
N GLN A 45 4.36 7.76 -5.39
CA GLN A 45 5.64 7.93 -6.08
C GLN A 45 6.57 8.89 -5.32
N ASN A 46 6.05 10.01 -4.82
CA ASN A 46 6.81 10.97 -4.04
C ASN A 46 7.24 10.38 -2.68
N VAL A 47 6.33 9.64 -2.03
CA VAL A 47 6.63 8.96 -0.76
C VAL A 47 7.78 7.97 -0.94
N VAL A 48 7.73 7.11 -1.96
CA VAL A 48 8.80 6.11 -2.16
C VAL A 48 10.14 6.74 -2.56
N LYS A 49 10.14 7.86 -3.31
CA LYS A 49 11.34 8.64 -3.63
C LYS A 49 11.98 9.24 -2.37
N SER A 50 11.19 9.92 -1.55
CA SER A 50 11.66 10.48 -0.27
C SER A 50 12.20 9.38 0.65
N LYS A 51 11.52 8.23 0.71
CA LYS A 51 11.96 7.05 1.46
C LYS A 51 13.33 6.54 0.99
N LYS A 52 13.54 6.44 -0.33
CA LYS A 52 14.85 6.09 -0.91
C LYS A 52 15.93 7.08 -0.47
N GLU A 53 15.69 8.37 -0.64
CA GLU A 53 16.66 9.42 -0.34
C GLU A 53 17.06 9.43 1.15
N GLN A 54 16.08 9.33 2.05
CA GLN A 54 16.36 9.28 3.49
C GLN A 54 17.11 8.01 3.88
N PHE A 55 16.75 6.86 3.31
CA PHE A 55 17.43 5.60 3.60
C PHE A 55 18.88 5.59 3.13
N LEU A 56 19.16 6.06 1.92
CA LEU A 56 20.52 6.06 1.37
C LEU A 56 21.44 7.05 2.09
N LYS A 57 20.91 8.09 2.74
CA LYS A 57 21.68 8.94 3.66
C LYS A 57 22.17 8.17 4.90
N LEU A 58 21.38 7.23 5.39
CA LEU A 58 21.71 6.42 6.57
C LEU A 58 22.54 5.18 6.22
N TYR A 59 22.35 4.65 5.01
CA TYR A 59 22.96 3.40 4.55
C TYR A 59 23.56 3.58 3.14
N PRO A 60 24.63 4.39 2.96
CA PRO A 60 25.13 4.76 1.64
C PRO A 60 25.71 3.59 0.83
N ASP A 61 26.22 2.56 1.50
CA ASP A 61 26.89 1.42 0.85
C ASP A 61 25.94 0.27 0.50
N VAL A 62 24.65 0.41 0.78
CA VAL A 62 23.67 -0.66 0.56
C VAL A 62 23.27 -0.76 -0.92
N LYS A 63 23.35 -1.96 -1.48
CA LYS A 63 23.03 -2.26 -2.88
C LYS A 63 21.83 -3.18 -2.99
N ASN A 64 21.25 -3.28 -4.19
CA ASN A 64 20.12 -4.15 -4.52
C ASN A 64 18.95 -3.93 -3.55
N VAL A 65 18.39 -2.72 -3.55
CA VAL A 65 17.45 -2.25 -2.53
C VAL A 65 16.06 -2.08 -3.11
N ILE A 66 15.05 -2.53 -2.37
CA ILE A 66 13.64 -2.28 -2.67
C ILE A 66 13.08 -1.30 -1.66
N PHE A 67 12.46 -0.25 -2.20
CA PHE A 67 11.60 0.67 -1.49
C PHE A 67 10.19 0.47 -2.02
N ALA A 68 9.21 0.50 -1.12
CA ALA A 68 7.81 0.49 -1.52
C ALA A 68 6.95 1.29 -0.56
N ASP A 69 5.91 1.89 -1.12
CA ASP A 69 4.86 2.58 -0.38
C ASP A 69 3.49 2.35 -1.03
N SER A 70 2.42 2.50 -0.25
CA SER A 70 1.08 2.17 -0.69
C SER A 70 0.04 3.10 -0.07
N CYS A 71 -0.91 3.57 -0.88
CA CYS A 71 -2.06 4.31 -0.40
C CYS A 71 -3.36 3.67 -0.90
N VAL A 72 -4.43 3.88 -0.14
CA VAL A 72 -5.80 3.58 -0.57
C VAL A 72 -6.40 4.88 -1.09
N ALA A 73 -7.13 4.83 -2.19
CA ALA A 73 -7.89 5.95 -2.69
C ALA A 73 -9.28 5.52 -3.18
N CYS A 74 -10.24 6.42 -3.08
CA CYS A 74 -11.58 6.23 -3.63
C CYS A 74 -12.06 7.59 -4.13
N ASP A 75 -12.59 7.63 -5.35
CA ASP A 75 -13.05 8.88 -5.99
C ASP A 75 -11.96 9.98 -6.01
N GLY A 76 -10.73 9.60 -6.40
CA GLY A 76 -9.56 10.49 -6.44
C GLY A 76 -9.00 10.90 -5.07
N LYS A 77 -9.68 10.60 -3.96
CA LYS A 77 -9.27 10.99 -2.61
C LYS A 77 -8.41 9.93 -1.96
N ILE A 78 -7.23 10.32 -1.48
CA ILE A 78 -6.38 9.46 -0.65
C ILE A 78 -7.07 9.25 0.71
N LEU A 79 -7.21 7.99 1.11
CA LEU A 79 -7.82 7.60 2.36
C LEU A 79 -6.72 7.06 3.29
N GLY A 80 -6.32 7.90 4.24
CA GLY A 80 -5.41 7.52 5.31
C GLY A 80 -6.04 6.57 6.33
N LYS A 81 -5.38 6.40 7.48
CA LYS A 81 -5.98 5.67 8.61
C LYS A 81 -7.09 6.49 9.24
N ALA A 82 -8.19 5.84 9.59
CA ALA A 82 -9.32 6.52 10.24
C ALA A 82 -8.92 7.06 11.62
N LYS A 83 -9.20 8.35 11.87
CA LYS A 83 -8.89 9.03 13.13
C LYS A 83 -9.84 8.63 14.26
N ASN A 84 -11.07 8.27 13.90
CA ASN A 84 -12.11 7.85 14.84
C ASN A 84 -13.16 6.98 14.11
N LYS A 85 -14.17 6.52 14.86
CA LYS A 85 -15.25 5.66 14.32
C LYS A 85 -16.02 6.35 13.18
N GLN A 86 -16.33 7.64 13.32
CA GLN A 86 -17.11 8.38 12.33
C GLN A 86 -16.32 8.53 11.02
N ASP A 87 -15.02 8.80 11.12
CA ASP A 87 -14.12 8.88 9.98
C ASP A 87 -14.07 7.56 9.21
N ALA A 88 -13.96 6.43 9.92
CA ALA A 88 -14.03 5.10 9.31
C ALA A 88 -15.38 4.84 8.61
N ILE A 89 -16.50 5.23 9.22
CA ILE A 89 -17.83 5.11 8.60
C ILE A 89 -17.89 5.95 7.31
N ASN A 90 -17.36 7.17 7.32
CA ASN A 90 -17.33 8.04 6.14
C ASN A 90 -16.48 7.43 5.01
N MET A 91 -15.31 6.87 5.34
CA MET A 91 -14.46 6.16 4.39
C MET A 91 -15.15 4.93 3.79
N LEU A 92 -15.87 4.14 4.60
CA LEU A 92 -16.61 2.97 4.14
C LEU A 92 -17.80 3.35 3.27
N ASN A 93 -18.53 4.41 3.63
CA ASN A 93 -19.63 4.94 2.82
C ASN A 93 -19.14 5.45 1.46
N LEU A 94 -17.96 6.08 1.40
CA LEU A 94 -17.35 6.51 0.14
C LEU A 94 -17.02 5.31 -0.76
N GLN A 95 -16.59 4.18 -0.20
CA GLN A 95 -16.26 2.96 -0.94
C GLN A 95 -17.51 2.15 -1.35
N SER A 96 -18.59 2.23 -0.57
CA SER A 96 -19.84 1.51 -0.81
C SER A 96 -20.39 1.79 -2.20
N GLY A 97 -20.56 0.74 -3.02
CA GLY A 97 -21.04 0.88 -4.39
C GLY A 97 -20.04 1.51 -5.39
N ASN A 98 -18.85 1.89 -4.94
CA ASN A 98 -17.85 2.61 -5.73
C ASN A 98 -16.61 1.76 -6.05
N ILE A 99 -15.66 2.34 -6.78
CA ILE A 99 -14.35 1.76 -7.02
C ILE A 99 -13.37 2.37 -6.03
N ALA A 100 -12.71 1.50 -5.27
CA ALA A 100 -11.60 1.88 -4.43
C ALA A 100 -10.32 1.20 -4.92
N SER A 101 -9.24 1.97 -4.99
CA SER A 101 -7.97 1.53 -5.54
C SER A 101 -6.89 1.54 -4.48
N VAL A 102 -6.02 0.55 -4.54
CA VAL A 102 -4.75 0.53 -3.83
C VAL A 102 -3.66 0.86 -4.82
N PHE A 103 -2.99 1.99 -4.63
CA PHE A 103 -1.80 2.35 -5.38
C PHE A 103 -0.58 1.91 -4.60
N THR A 104 0.34 1.21 -5.25
CA THR A 104 1.63 0.84 -4.67
C THR A 104 2.74 1.32 -5.58
N ALA A 105 3.60 2.18 -5.05
CA ALA A 105 4.84 2.55 -5.70
C ALA A 105 5.97 1.65 -5.23
N MET A 106 6.86 1.29 -6.15
CA MET A 106 8.07 0.51 -5.88
C MET A 106 9.24 1.17 -6.58
N ILE A 107 10.35 1.33 -5.87
CA ILE A 107 11.67 1.55 -6.47
C ILE A 107 12.52 0.31 -6.22
N PHE A 108 13.11 -0.22 -7.29
CA PHE A 108 14.18 -1.19 -7.21
C PHE A 108 15.48 -0.53 -7.66
N LEU A 109 16.43 -0.41 -6.73
CA LEU A 109 17.78 0.07 -6.98
C LEU A 109 18.72 -1.12 -7.11
N ALA A 110 19.00 -1.52 -8.34
CA ALA A 110 20.01 -2.53 -8.67
C ALA A 110 21.42 -1.90 -8.70
N GLU A 111 22.44 -2.70 -9.00
CA GLU A 111 23.81 -2.20 -9.11
C GLU A 111 24.00 -1.26 -10.30
N ASP A 112 23.40 -1.59 -11.45
CA ASP A 112 23.61 -0.86 -12.72
C ASP A 112 22.38 -0.06 -13.18
N PHE A 113 21.24 -0.20 -12.52
CA PHE A 113 20.01 0.49 -12.90
C PHE A 113 19.10 0.81 -11.72
N GLU A 114 18.25 1.82 -11.92
CA GLU A 114 17.12 2.10 -11.05
C GLU A 114 15.82 1.93 -11.85
N PHE A 115 14.85 1.27 -11.25
CA PHE A 115 13.51 1.11 -11.80
C PHE A 115 12.48 1.64 -10.80
N ILE A 116 11.57 2.49 -11.29
CA ILE A 116 10.41 2.96 -10.53
C ILE A 116 9.11 2.59 -11.23
N ASN A 117 8.16 2.06 -10.47
CA ASN A 117 6.82 1.77 -10.96
C ASN A 117 5.76 2.16 -9.94
N VAL A 118 4.61 2.59 -10.44
CA VAL A 118 3.38 2.68 -9.68
C VAL A 118 2.40 1.68 -10.27
N SER A 119 1.92 0.77 -9.44
CA SER A 119 0.92 -0.24 -9.80
C SER A 119 -0.39 0.06 -9.07
N GLU A 120 -1.50 -0.20 -9.75
CA GLU A 120 -2.84 -0.05 -9.18
C GLU A 120 -3.51 -1.42 -9.03
N THR A 121 -4.27 -1.60 -7.95
CA THR A 121 -5.28 -2.66 -7.87
C THR A 121 -6.59 -2.07 -7.42
N ALA A 122 -7.58 -2.14 -8.31
CA ALA A 122 -8.89 -1.55 -8.12
C ALA A 122 -9.93 -2.62 -7.75
N TYR A 123 -10.79 -2.28 -6.78
CA TYR A 123 -11.89 -3.09 -6.31
C TYR A 123 -13.20 -2.36 -6.56
N LYS A 124 -14.07 -2.93 -7.40
CA LYS A 124 -15.46 -2.51 -7.50
C LYS A 124 -16.26 -3.19 -6.39
N PHE A 125 -16.88 -2.40 -5.53
CA PHE A 125 -17.72 -2.91 -4.45
C PHE A 125 -19.20 -2.84 -4.79
N ALA A 126 -19.97 -3.78 -4.24
CA ALA A 126 -21.41 -3.65 -4.03
C ALA A 126 -21.69 -2.65 -2.90
N ASN A 127 -22.96 -2.28 -2.73
CA ASN A 127 -23.37 -1.46 -1.60
C ASN A 127 -23.16 -2.25 -0.30
N PHE A 128 -22.44 -1.63 0.64
CA PHE A 128 -22.25 -2.15 1.98
C PHE A 128 -23.55 -2.03 2.78
N LYS A 129 -23.93 -3.09 3.49
CA LYS A 129 -25.05 -3.05 4.43
C LYS A 129 -24.67 -2.23 5.67
N GLU A 130 -25.61 -1.42 6.15
CA GLU A 130 -25.38 -0.56 7.31
C GLU A 130 -25.08 -1.38 8.57
N GLU A 131 -25.73 -2.54 8.74
CA GLU A 131 -25.50 -3.45 9.86
C GLU A 131 -24.06 -3.98 9.87
N ASP A 132 -23.54 -4.35 8.70
CA ASP A 132 -22.19 -4.86 8.56
C ASP A 132 -21.15 -3.77 8.85
N ILE A 133 -21.39 -2.52 8.41
CA ILE A 133 -20.53 -1.38 8.75
C ILE A 133 -20.53 -1.20 10.28
N LYS A 134 -21.71 -1.18 10.92
CA LYS A 134 -21.82 -1.01 12.38
C LYS A 134 -21.06 -2.10 13.13
N GLU A 135 -21.17 -3.35 12.71
CA GLU A 135 -20.46 -4.48 13.31
C GLU A 135 -18.94 -4.35 13.15
N TYR A 136 -18.47 -4.08 11.94
CA TYR A 136 -17.05 -3.89 11.66
C TYR A 136 -16.42 -2.74 12.46
N ILE A 137 -17.16 -1.64 12.61
CA ILE A 137 -16.75 -0.50 13.46
C ILE A 137 -16.77 -0.86 14.94
N LYS A 138 -17.77 -1.62 15.40
CA LYS A 138 -17.89 -2.08 16.79
C LYS A 138 -16.72 -2.98 17.18
N ASN A 139 -16.32 -3.90 16.30
CA ASN A 139 -15.22 -4.83 16.54
C ASN A 139 -13.84 -4.16 16.47
N GLY A 140 -13.78 -2.93 15.91
CA GLY A 140 -12.54 -2.16 15.84
C GLY A 140 -11.55 -2.66 14.79
N GLU A 141 -11.96 -3.57 13.92
CA GLU A 141 -11.10 -4.16 12.89
C GLU A 141 -10.63 -3.13 11.84
N TYR A 142 -11.33 -2.01 11.69
CA TYR A 142 -10.93 -0.91 10.82
C TYR A 142 -9.64 -0.19 11.27
N LYS A 143 -9.24 -0.32 12.53
CA LYS A 143 -8.10 0.41 13.08
C LYS A 143 -6.81 0.04 12.36
N ASP A 144 -5.95 1.04 12.22
CA ASP A 144 -4.65 0.95 11.53
C ASP A 144 -4.69 0.55 10.06
N LYS A 145 -5.87 0.56 9.43
CA LYS A 145 -6.04 0.28 8.00
C LYS A 145 -6.34 1.56 7.24
N ALA A 146 -5.56 1.82 6.19
CA ALA A 146 -5.82 2.90 5.26
C ALA A 146 -7.21 2.71 4.62
N GLY A 147 -7.99 3.79 4.57
CA GLY A 147 -9.37 3.78 4.11
C GLY A 147 -10.31 2.88 4.91
N ALA A 148 -9.95 2.48 6.14
CA ALA A 148 -10.68 1.42 6.88
C ALA A 148 -10.83 0.11 6.08
N MET A 149 -10.05 -0.07 5.02
CA MET A 149 -10.22 -1.15 4.05
C MET A 149 -9.51 -2.43 4.52
N MET A 150 -10.23 -3.54 4.44
CA MET A 150 -9.72 -4.89 4.71
C MET A 150 -10.22 -5.84 3.62
N VAL A 151 -9.47 -5.93 2.52
CA VAL A 151 -9.82 -6.72 1.32
C VAL A 151 -10.16 -8.18 1.66
N GLU A 152 -9.37 -8.83 2.51
CA GLU A 152 -9.59 -10.23 2.91
C GLU A 152 -10.62 -10.41 4.04
N GLY A 153 -11.05 -9.30 4.67
CA GLY A 153 -11.99 -9.27 5.80
C GLY A 153 -13.33 -8.65 5.37
N PHE A 154 -13.72 -7.55 6.03
CA PHE A 154 -14.99 -6.86 5.79
C PHE A 154 -15.35 -6.70 4.31
N ASN A 155 -14.40 -6.23 3.50
CA ASN A 155 -14.65 -5.93 2.09
C ASN A 155 -14.88 -7.19 1.23
N LYS A 156 -14.38 -8.36 1.66
CA LYS A 156 -14.33 -9.58 0.84
C LYS A 156 -15.68 -9.98 0.25
N LYS A 157 -16.74 -9.94 1.07
CA LYS A 157 -18.10 -10.31 0.66
C LYS A 157 -18.77 -9.29 -0.27
N TYR A 158 -18.16 -8.11 -0.44
CA TYR A 158 -18.69 -7.02 -1.25
C TYR A 158 -17.92 -6.80 -2.57
N ILE A 159 -16.82 -7.53 -2.81
CA ILE A 159 -16.05 -7.40 -4.05
C ILE A 159 -16.89 -7.95 -5.22
N ILE A 160 -17.28 -7.08 -6.13
CA ILE A 160 -17.89 -7.45 -7.42
C ILE A 160 -16.79 -7.79 -8.42
N LYS A 161 -15.72 -6.99 -8.45
CA LYS A 161 -14.62 -7.14 -9.39
C LYS A 161 -13.32 -6.64 -8.80
N GLN A 162 -12.24 -7.39 -9.02
CA GLN A 162 -10.87 -6.96 -8.81
C GLN A 162 -10.19 -6.77 -10.17
N ILE A 163 -9.41 -5.69 -10.32
CA ILE A 163 -8.58 -5.41 -11.49
C ILE A 163 -7.17 -5.10 -10.98
N GLY A 164 -6.18 -5.90 -11.38
CA GLY A 164 -4.80 -5.79 -10.90
C GLY A 164 -4.40 -6.90 -9.92
N ASN A 165 -3.14 -6.87 -9.49
CA ASN A 165 -2.53 -7.95 -8.71
C ASN A 165 -2.80 -7.82 -7.20
N THR A 166 -3.15 -8.93 -6.55
CA THR A 166 -3.33 -8.96 -5.10
C THR A 166 -2.05 -8.57 -4.34
N SER A 167 -0.87 -8.88 -4.89
CA SER A 167 0.43 -8.46 -4.36
C SER A 167 0.57 -6.93 -4.27
N THR A 168 0.14 -6.20 -5.31
CA THR A 168 0.07 -4.74 -5.36
C THR A 168 -0.83 -4.21 -4.25
N ALA A 169 -2.04 -4.77 -4.09
CA ALA A 169 -2.95 -4.38 -3.01
C ALA A 169 -2.39 -4.68 -1.60
N ARG A 170 -1.56 -5.72 -1.47
CA ARG A 170 -0.84 -6.04 -0.22
C ARG A 170 0.41 -5.19 0.00
N GLY A 171 0.83 -4.43 -1.00
CA GLY A 171 1.85 -3.40 -0.89
C GLY A 171 3.17 -3.66 -1.63
N LEU A 172 3.25 -4.66 -2.51
CA LEU A 172 4.40 -4.86 -3.39
C LEU A 172 4.00 -5.63 -4.65
N ASN A 173 4.19 -5.06 -5.85
CA ASN A 173 3.98 -5.78 -7.11
C ASN A 173 5.15 -6.75 -7.38
N VAL A 174 5.07 -7.94 -6.79
CA VAL A 174 6.14 -8.94 -6.86
C VAL A 174 6.26 -9.57 -8.25
N GLU A 175 5.17 -9.63 -9.01
CA GLU A 175 5.16 -10.13 -10.38
C GLU A 175 6.03 -9.25 -11.27
N LEU A 176 5.91 -7.94 -11.12
CA LEU A 176 6.76 -6.99 -11.83
C LEU A 176 8.20 -7.03 -11.33
N LEU A 177 8.41 -7.06 -10.01
CA LEU A 177 9.74 -7.15 -9.42
C LEU A 177 10.53 -8.36 -9.96
N LYS A 178 9.90 -9.52 -10.07
CA LYS A 178 10.53 -10.75 -10.58
C LYS A 178 11.07 -10.63 -11.99
N ALA A 179 10.54 -9.72 -12.80
CA ALA A 179 11.06 -9.48 -14.15
C ALA A 179 12.43 -8.76 -14.15
N TYR A 180 12.84 -8.19 -13.01
CA TYR A 180 14.08 -7.44 -12.84
C TYR A 180 15.07 -8.10 -11.86
N LEU A 181 14.69 -9.23 -11.24
CA LEU A 181 15.56 -10.02 -10.35
C LEU A 181 16.23 -11.16 -11.12
#